data_AF-A0A953CMU0-F1
#
_entry.id   AF-A0A953CMU0-F1
#
_cell.length_a   1.000
_cell.length_b   1.000
_cell.length_c   1.000
_cell.angle_alpha   90.00
_cell.angle_beta   90.00
_cell.angle_gamma   90.00
#
_symmetry.space_group_name_H-M   'P 1'
#
loop_
_entity.id
_entity.type
_entity.pdbx_description
1 polymer ?
#
loop_
_entity_poly.entity_id
_entity_poly.type
_entity_poly.pdbx_seq_one_letter_code
_entity_poly.pdbx_strand_id
1 'polypeptide(L)'
;MTETLDSAACAELLLCSVDQVEELARAGEIPGVKIGRGWLFVRADLLAYLAERGRREAEERRAARSPSAPTPIKRAKPQRRAAPALPVPH
;
A
#
# COMPACT_ATOMS: atom_id res chain seq x y z
N MET A 1 -11.78 -21.95 9.31
CA MET A 1 -12.49 -21.46 10.50
C MET A 1 -12.83 -20.00 10.27
N THR A 2 -14.12 -19.64 10.32
CA THR A 2 -14.61 -18.26 10.18
C THR A 2 -14.56 -17.58 11.56
N GLU A 3 -13.52 -16.81 11.78
CA GLU A 3 -13.33 -16.00 12.98
C GLU A 3 -13.90 -14.59 12.76
N THR A 4 -14.56 -14.03 13.77
CA THR A 4 -15.06 -12.65 13.75
C THR A 4 -14.17 -11.75 14.58
N LEU A 5 -13.96 -10.52 14.12
CA LEU A 5 -13.11 -9.50 14.73
C LEU A 5 -13.97 -8.33 15.20
N ASP A 6 -13.59 -7.71 16.31
CA ASP A 6 -14.09 -6.40 16.72
C ASP A 6 -13.28 -5.27 16.07
N SER A 7 -13.64 -4.01 16.34
CA SER A 7 -12.93 -2.85 15.79
C SER A 7 -11.44 -2.81 16.17
N ALA A 8 -11.07 -3.31 17.36
CA ALA A 8 -9.69 -3.28 17.84
C ALA A 8 -8.82 -4.32 17.12
N ALA A 9 -9.28 -5.57 17.06
CA ALA A 9 -8.59 -6.63 16.33
C ALA A 9 -8.54 -6.35 14.82
N CYS A 10 -9.58 -5.72 14.27
CA CYS A 10 -9.58 -5.26 12.88
C CYS A 10 -8.53 -4.15 12.64
N ALA A 11 -8.39 -3.21 13.59
CA ALA A 11 -7.39 -2.14 13.51
C ALA A 11 -5.96 -2.67 13.55
N GLU A 12 -5.67 -3.64 14.41
CA GLU A 12 -4.38 -4.33 14.43
C GLU A 12 -4.09 -5.03 13.11
N LEU A 13 -5.09 -5.71 12.52
CA LEU A 13 -4.95 -6.39 11.24
C LEU A 13 -4.69 -5.40 10.08
N LEU A 14 -5.37 -4.26 10.09
CA LEU A 14 -5.29 -3.24 9.04
C LEU A 14 -4.15 -2.23 9.24
N LEU A 15 -3.42 -2.32 10.37
CA LEU A 15 -2.34 -1.41 10.75
C LEU A 15 -2.79 0.05 10.82
N CYS A 16 -3.99 0.29 11.36
CA CYS A 16 -4.55 1.64 11.56
C CYS A 16 -5.16 1.81 12.97
N SER A 17 -5.71 2.98 13.27
CA SER A 17 -6.40 3.21 14.55
C SER A 17 -7.84 2.68 14.52
N VAL A 18 -8.40 2.43 15.70
CA VAL A 18 -9.79 1.97 15.85
C VAL A 18 -10.77 2.97 15.24
N ASP A 19 -10.58 4.28 15.50
CA ASP A 19 -11.41 5.33 14.89
C ASP A 19 -11.41 5.26 13.36
N GLN A 20 -10.24 5.04 12.74
CA GLN A 20 -10.14 4.90 11.28
C GLN A 20 -10.89 3.66 10.78
N VAL A 21 -10.81 2.53 11.48
CA VAL A 21 -11.60 1.33 11.13
C VAL A 21 -13.09 1.62 11.19
N GLU A 22 -13.57 2.30 12.24
CA GLU A 22 -14.99 2.61 12.38
C GLU A 22 -15.47 3.61 11.34
N GLU A 23 -14.64 4.60 10.97
CA GLU A 23 -14.90 5.52 9.87
C GLU A 23 -14.99 4.78 8.53
N LEU A 24 -14.03 3.92 8.23
CA LEU A 24 -14.03 3.10 7.00
C LEU A 24 -15.25 2.18 6.94
N ALA A 25 -15.59 1.52 8.05
CA ALA A 25 -16.76 0.66 8.13
C ALA A 25 -18.07 1.45 7.95
N ARG A 26 -18.15 2.64 8.57
CA ARG A 26 -19.29 3.55 8.42
C ARG A 26 -19.43 4.09 6.99
N ALA A 27 -18.32 4.34 6.31
CA ALA A 27 -18.29 4.76 4.91
C ALA A 27 -18.62 3.61 3.93
N GLY A 28 -18.60 2.36 4.39
CA GLY A 28 -18.76 1.18 3.54
C GLY A 28 -17.49 0.81 2.76
N GLU A 29 -16.33 1.35 3.16
CA GLU A 29 -15.03 1.12 2.52
C GLU A 29 -14.43 -0.24 2.89
N ILE A 30 -14.86 -0.86 4.00
CA ILE A 30 -14.46 -2.20 4.41
C ILE A 30 -15.68 -3.05 4.78
N PRO A 31 -15.66 -4.37 4.56
CA PRO A 31 -16.78 -5.24 4.88
C PRO A 31 -16.94 -5.40 6.40
N GLY A 32 -17.94 -4.73 6.96
CA GLY A 32 -18.29 -4.81 8.39
C GLY A 32 -19.79 -4.66 8.63
N VAL A 33 -20.26 -5.23 9.72
CA VAL A 33 -21.67 -5.15 10.15
C VAL A 33 -21.75 -4.36 11.45
N LYS A 34 -22.62 -3.34 11.48
CA LYS A 34 -22.86 -2.57 12.71
C LYS A 34 -23.82 -3.34 13.62
N ILE A 35 -23.38 -3.66 14.84
CA ILE A 35 -24.18 -4.36 15.84
C ILE A 35 -24.16 -3.55 17.15
N GLY A 36 -25.30 -2.94 17.48
CA GLY A 36 -25.43 -2.05 18.62
C GLY A 36 -24.47 -0.86 18.52
N ARG A 37 -23.55 -0.75 19.49
CA ARG A 37 -22.55 0.34 19.53
C ARG A 37 -21.26 0.02 18.77
N GLY A 38 -20.98 -1.27 18.50
CA GLY A 38 -19.73 -1.71 17.89
C GLY A 38 -19.88 -2.13 16.43
N TRP A 39 -18.74 -2.45 15.83
CA TRP A 39 -18.65 -3.08 14.51
C TRP A 39 -18.12 -4.50 14.65
N LEU A 40 -18.65 -5.39 13.83
CA LEU A 40 -18.21 -6.77 13.72
C LEU A 40 -17.73 -7.03 12.29
N PHE A 41 -16.57 -7.65 12.16
CA PHE A 41 -15.93 -7.97 10.89
C PHE A 41 -15.74 -9.47 10.78
N VAL A 42 -16.06 -10.07 9.64
CA VAL A 42 -15.72 -11.47 9.39
C VAL A 42 -14.31 -11.52 8.81
N ARG A 43 -13.38 -12.18 9.50
CA ARG A 43 -11.96 -12.21 9.12
C ARG A 43 -11.76 -12.72 7.70
N ALA A 44 -12.51 -13.76 7.30
CA ALA A 44 -12.43 -14.33 5.96
C ALA A 44 -12.83 -13.32 4.87
N ASP A 45 -13.92 -12.60 5.07
CA ASP A 45 -14.41 -11.60 4.10
C ASP A 45 -13.48 -10.39 4.04
N LEU A 46 -12.95 -9.95 5.18
CA LEU A 46 -11.99 -8.85 5.23
C LEU A 46 -10.70 -9.19 4.46
N LEU A 47 -10.16 -10.40 4.64
CA LEU A 47 -8.99 -10.87 3.90
C LEU A 47 -9.27 -11.01 2.40
N ALA A 48 -10.45 -11.53 2.03
CA ALA A 48 -10.86 -11.64 0.63
C ALA A 48 -10.96 -10.26 -0.03
N TYR A 49 -11.56 -9.29 0.66
CA TYR A 49 -11.64 -7.89 0.24
C TYR A 49 -10.25 -7.26 0.06
N LEU A 50 -9.36 -7.41 1.04
CA LEU A 50 -7.99 -6.87 0.97
C LEU A 50 -7.21 -7.47 -0.20
N ALA A 51 -7.34 -8.78 -0.43
CA ALA A 51 -6.66 -9.44 -1.54
C ALA A 51 -7.15 -8.91 -2.89
N GLU A 52 -8.46 -8.69 -3.05
CA GLU A 52 -9.03 -8.13 -4.27
C GLU A 52 -8.63 -6.67 -4.48
N ARG A 53 -8.80 -5.84 -3.46
CA ARG A 53 -8.38 -4.43 -3.51
C ARG A 53 -6.90 -4.29 -3.81
N GLY A 54 -6.05 -5.10 -3.17
CA GLY A 54 -4.61 -5.10 -3.38
C GLY A 54 -4.23 -5.45 -4.82
N ARG A 55 -4.88 -6.45 -5.43
CA ARG A 55 -4.68 -6.78 -6.85
C ARG A 55 -5.07 -5.63 -7.77
N ARG A 56 -6.26 -5.06 -7.57
CA ARG A 56 -6.76 -3.93 -8.38
C ARG A 56 -5.82 -2.74 -8.31
N GLU A 57 -5.43 -2.30 -7.12
CA GLU A 57 -4.52 -1.18 -6.96
C GLU A 57 -3.11 -1.50 -7.53
N ALA A 58 -2.64 -2.75 -7.45
CA ALA A 58 -1.37 -3.15 -8.05
C ALA A 58 -1.43 -3.11 -9.59
N GLU A 59 -2.56 -3.50 -10.18
CA GLU A 59 -2.82 -3.37 -11.61
C GLU A 59 -2.88 -1.91 -12.04
N GLU A 60 -3.61 -1.06 -11.31
CA GLU A 60 -3.67 0.38 -11.55
C GLU A 60 -2.27 1.02 -11.51
N ARG A 61 -1.43 0.66 -10.51
CA ARG A 61 -0.03 1.13 -10.44
C ARG A 61 0.81 0.66 -11.63
N ARG A 62 0.62 -0.58 -12.11
CA ARG A 62 1.32 -1.10 -13.29
C ARG A 62 0.84 -0.44 -14.59
N ALA A 63 -0.46 -0.18 -14.72
CA ALA A 63 -1.04 0.51 -15.85
C ALA A 63 -0.55 1.97 -15.91
N ALA A 64 -0.55 2.69 -14.78
CA ALA A 64 -0.01 4.05 -14.68
C ALA A 64 1.49 4.12 -14.99
N ARG A 65 2.22 3.02 -14.74
CA ARG A 65 3.66 2.90 -15.04
C ARG A 65 3.95 2.33 -16.43
N SER A 66 2.94 1.84 -17.16
CA SER A 66 3.15 1.35 -18.53
C SER A 66 3.64 2.51 -19.38
N PRO A 67 4.81 2.37 -20.02
CA PRO A 67 5.44 3.47 -20.71
C PRO A 67 4.64 3.79 -21.95
N SER A 68 4.05 4.99 -22.00
CA SER A 68 3.93 5.68 -23.28
C SER A 68 5.36 5.94 -23.78
N ALA A 69 5.81 5.04 -24.66
CA ALA A 69 7.11 5.01 -25.34
C ALA A 69 8.37 4.92 -24.44
N PRO A 70 9.43 4.22 -24.88
CA PRO A 70 10.75 4.45 -24.33
C PRO A 70 11.12 5.90 -24.66
N THR A 71 11.10 6.80 -23.68
CA THR A 71 11.80 8.07 -23.83
C THR A 71 13.25 7.71 -24.16
N PRO A 72 13.79 8.06 -25.34
CA PRO A 72 15.18 7.78 -25.61
C PRO A 72 15.97 8.50 -24.53
N ILE A 73 16.64 7.72 -23.68
CA ILE A 73 17.64 8.23 -22.75
C ILE A 73 18.59 9.01 -23.64
N LYS A 74 18.51 10.35 -23.63
CA LYS A 74 19.51 11.20 -24.27
C LYS A 74 20.80 10.76 -23.61
N ARG A 75 21.64 10.03 -24.36
CA ARG A 75 22.96 9.57 -23.89
C ARG A 75 23.67 10.78 -23.32
N ALA A 76 23.67 10.92 -22.01
CA ALA A 76 24.48 11.91 -21.35
C ALA A 76 25.92 11.55 -21.73
N LYS A 77 26.58 12.44 -22.47
CA LYS A 77 28.02 12.32 -22.75
C LYS A 77 28.71 12.00 -21.42
N PRO A 78 29.58 10.99 -21.36
CA PRO A 78 30.31 10.69 -20.12
C PRO A 78 31.22 11.89 -19.83
N GLN A 79 30.78 12.79 -18.95
CA GLN A 79 31.69 13.75 -18.33
C GLN A 79 32.59 12.94 -17.41
N ARG A 80 33.74 12.52 -17.95
CA ARG A 80 34.92 12.12 -17.17
C ARG A 80 35.24 13.28 -16.22
N ARG A 81 34.73 13.24 -15.00
CA ARG A 81 35.28 14.02 -13.90
C ARG A 81 36.65 13.40 -13.63
N ALA A 82 37.71 14.10 -13.99
CA ALA A 82 39.07 13.69 -13.67
C ALA A 82 39.17 13.50 -12.15
N ALA A 83 39.72 12.36 -11.73
CA ALA A 83 39.94 12.07 -10.32
C ALA A 83 40.86 13.14 -9.72
N PRO A 84 40.57 13.67 -8.51
CA PRO A 84 41.47 14.60 -7.85
C PRO A 84 42.81 13.91 -7.56
N ALA A 85 43.92 14.62 -7.80
CA ALA A 85 45.25 14.07 -7.60
C ALA A 85 45.48 13.74 -6.12
N LEU A 86 45.95 12.53 -5.85
CA LEU A 86 46.36 12.09 -4.51
C LEU A 86 47.62 12.86 -4.09
N PRO A 87 47.71 13.37 -2.85
CA PRO A 87 48.92 13.98 -2.35
C PRO A 87 50.01 12.92 -2.17
N VAL A 88 51.20 13.20 -2.70
CA VAL A 88 52.40 12.38 -2.50
C VAL A 88 53.03 12.71 -1.13
N PRO A 89 53.33 11.70 -0.28
CA PRO A 89 54.03 11.93 0.98
C PRO A 89 55.53 12.18 0.75
N HIS A 90 56.11 13.12 1.51
CA HIS A 90 57.55 13.42 1.59
C HIS A 90 58.27 12.43 2.51
#